data_AF-A0A4R6GEC3-F1
#
_entry.id   AF-A0A4R6GEC3-F1
#
_cell.length_a   1.000
_cell.length_b   1.000
_cell.length_c   1.000
_cell.angle_alpha   90.00
_cell.angle_beta   90.00
_cell.angle_gamma   90.00
#
_symmetry.space_group_name_H-M   'P 1'
#
loop_
_entity.id
_entity.type
_entity.pdbx_description
1 polymer ?
#
loop_
_entity_poly.entity_id
_entity_poly.type
_entity_poly.pdbx_seq_one_letter_code
_entity_poly.pdbx_strand_id
1 'polypeptide(L)'
;MSTPHSHIPPLEVRERAACMCVHGRACSTFAPGHALHLIQARLASATPSDWVDAIVDVVSADGTVVLRTIADAAPITVWSGSGAAQEISSGTPVAFHERYHVLAAGQRRFNVAPLAHQP
;
A
#
# COMPACT_ATOMS: atom_id res chain seq x y z
N MET A 1 20.87 48.67 -9.70
CA MET A 1 19.73 48.94 -8.81
C MET A 1 18.92 47.65 -8.72
N SER A 2 18.90 46.99 -7.57
CA SER A 2 18.18 45.71 -7.40
C SER A 2 16.75 45.98 -6.93
N THR A 3 15.77 45.39 -7.60
CA THR A 3 14.36 45.44 -7.22
C THR A 3 14.11 44.60 -5.97
N PRO A 4 13.28 45.06 -5.03
CA PRO A 4 12.94 44.29 -3.84
C PRO A 4 12.02 43.13 -4.24
N HIS A 5 12.41 41.91 -3.86
CA HIS A 5 11.55 40.73 -4.01
C HIS A 5 10.48 40.76 -2.91
N SER A 6 9.21 40.80 -3.31
CA SER A 6 8.09 40.68 -2.40
C SER A 6 8.02 39.24 -1.88
N HIS A 7 8.37 39.02 -0.62
CA HIS A 7 8.15 37.74 0.05
C HIS A 7 6.67 37.62 0.41
N ILE A 8 5.87 37.05 -0.48
CA ILE A 8 4.54 36.57 -0.13
C ILE A 8 4.74 35.34 0.76
N PRO A 9 4.31 35.37 2.05
CA PRO A 9 4.38 34.18 2.89
C PRO A 9 3.46 33.10 2.29
N PRO A 10 3.87 31.82 2.28
CA PRO A 10 3.02 30.77 1.76
C PRO A 10 1.71 30.73 2.55
N LEU A 11 0.59 30.62 1.84
CA LEU A 11 -0.71 30.38 2.46
C LEU A 11 -0.64 29.06 3.25
N GLU A 12 -0.99 29.09 4.54
CA GLU A 12 -1.16 27.86 5.30
C GLU A 12 -2.35 27.08 4.71
N VAL A 13 -2.04 26.00 4.00
CA VAL A 13 -3.05 25.08 3.48
C VAL A 13 -3.69 24.36 4.66
N ARG A 14 -4.88 24.81 5.06
CA ARG A 14 -5.77 24.13 6.02
C ARG A 14 -6.69 23.10 5.37
N GLU A 15 -6.30 22.58 4.20
CA GLU A 15 -7.01 21.46 3.61
C GLU A 15 -6.43 20.18 4.20
N ARG A 16 -7.24 19.42 4.94
CA ARG A 16 -6.99 17.98 5.11
C ARG A 16 -7.07 17.39 3.71
N ALA A 17 -5.96 17.39 2.99
CA ALA A 17 -5.86 16.72 1.70
C ALA A 17 -6.15 15.24 1.98
N ALA A 18 -7.39 14.82 1.76
CA ALA A 18 -7.75 13.42 1.76
C ALA A 18 -6.80 12.77 0.75
N CYS A 19 -5.94 11.90 1.25
CA CYS A 19 -4.86 11.33 0.46
C CYS A 19 -5.44 10.78 -0.84
N MET A 20 -4.87 11.13 -2.00
CA MET A 20 -5.43 10.77 -3.31
C MET A 20 -5.66 9.25 -3.47
N CYS A 21 -4.91 8.44 -2.71
CA CYS A 21 -5.10 7.01 -2.52
C CYS A 21 -6.49 6.58 -1.97
N VAL A 22 -7.13 7.37 -1.12
CA VAL A 22 -8.51 7.09 -0.62
C VAL A 22 -9.51 7.05 -1.77
N HIS A 23 -9.18 7.69 -2.89
CA HIS A 23 -9.97 7.71 -4.13
C HIS A 23 -9.35 6.85 -5.24
N GLY A 24 -8.38 5.98 -4.94
CA GLY A 24 -7.69 5.13 -5.92
C GLY A 24 -6.81 5.89 -6.93
N ARG A 25 -6.33 7.09 -6.59
CA ARG A 25 -5.44 7.90 -7.44
C ARG A 25 -3.99 7.87 -6.95
N ALA A 26 -3.04 8.21 -7.82
CA ALA A 26 -1.60 8.20 -7.53
C ALA A 26 -1.27 9.06 -6.30
N CYS A 27 -0.86 8.41 -5.20
CA CYS A 27 -0.32 9.08 -4.03
C CYS A 27 1.05 9.70 -4.31
N SER A 28 1.29 10.89 -3.76
CA SER A 28 2.63 11.45 -3.61
C SER A 28 3.37 10.97 -2.36
N THR A 29 2.69 10.26 -1.45
CA THR A 29 3.28 9.65 -0.25
C THR A 29 3.64 8.18 -0.47
N PHE A 30 4.75 7.77 0.16
CA PHE A 30 5.25 6.39 0.19
C PHE A 30 5.12 5.75 1.57
N ALA A 31 4.30 6.32 2.47
CA ALA A 31 3.97 5.67 3.74
C ALA A 31 3.31 4.30 3.49
N PRO A 32 3.35 3.35 4.46
CA PRO A 32 2.73 2.04 4.31
C PRO A 32 1.29 2.14 3.76
N GLY A 33 0.97 1.31 2.77
CA GLY A 33 -0.35 1.30 2.14
C GLY A 33 -0.58 2.31 1.01
N HIS A 34 0.38 3.20 0.73
CA HIS A 34 0.28 4.20 -0.33
C HIS A 34 1.06 3.81 -1.60
N ALA A 35 1.67 4.76 -2.32
CA ALA A 35 2.44 4.43 -3.50
C ALA A 35 3.62 3.51 -3.13
N LEU A 36 3.96 2.58 -4.03
CA LEU A 36 5.11 1.69 -3.86
C LEU A 36 6.39 2.41 -4.26
N HIS A 37 7.33 2.56 -3.33
CA HIS A 37 8.62 3.18 -3.63
C HIS A 37 9.54 2.22 -4.40
N LEU A 38 10.33 2.72 -5.36
CA LEU A 38 11.21 1.88 -6.19
C LEU A 38 12.26 1.11 -5.36
N ILE A 39 12.80 1.72 -4.31
CA ILE A 39 13.76 1.04 -3.42
C ILE A 39 13.06 -0.06 -2.60
N GLN A 40 11.82 0.18 -2.13
CA GLN A 40 11.03 -0.81 -1.40
C GLN A 40 10.76 -2.04 -2.26
N ALA A 41 10.38 -1.85 -3.53
CA ALA A 41 10.20 -2.94 -4.48
C ALA A 41 11.49 -3.75 -4.69
N ARG A 42 12.63 -3.07 -4.86
CA ARG A 42 13.94 -3.73 -5.03
C ARG A 42 14.35 -4.55 -3.80
N LEU A 43 14.13 -4.00 -2.61
CA LEU A 43 14.44 -4.69 -1.36
C LEU A 43 13.60 -5.97 -1.22
N ALA A 44 12.29 -5.88 -1.44
CA ALA A 44 11.41 -7.05 -1.39
C ALA A 44 11.78 -8.12 -2.44
N SER A 45 12.22 -7.72 -3.64
CA SER A 45 12.71 -8.66 -4.65
C SER A 45 14.05 -9.29 -4.29
N ALA A 46 14.90 -8.60 -3.51
CA ALA A 46 16.21 -9.10 -3.11
C ALA A 46 16.18 -10.06 -1.90
N THR A 47 15.03 -10.19 -1.23
CA THR A 47 14.81 -11.09 -0.08
C THR A 47 13.72 -12.12 -0.38
N PRO A 48 13.96 -13.06 -1.31
CA PRO A 48 12.94 -14.01 -1.77
C PRO A 48 12.46 -15.00 -0.70
N SER A 49 13.25 -15.25 0.35
CA SER A 49 12.89 -16.13 1.47
C SER A 49 11.82 -15.56 2.39
N ASP A 50 11.60 -14.24 2.34
CA ASP A 50 10.75 -13.54 3.31
C ASP A 50 9.31 -13.35 2.79
N TRP A 51 8.99 -13.94 1.64
CA TRP A 51 7.64 -13.93 1.07
C TRP A 51 6.81 -15.05 1.69
N VAL A 52 5.59 -14.69 2.09
CA VAL A 52 4.58 -15.62 2.59
C VAL A 52 3.50 -15.76 1.53
N ASP A 53 3.31 -16.96 1.00
CA ASP A 53 2.22 -17.24 0.07
C ASP A 53 0.88 -17.26 0.79
N ALA A 54 -0.13 -16.67 0.15
CA ALA A 54 -1.47 -16.55 0.69
C ALA A 54 -2.54 -16.56 -0.42
N ILE A 55 -3.79 -16.76 -0.03
CA ILE A 55 -4.97 -16.59 -0.87
C ILE A 55 -5.76 -15.39 -0.35
N VAL A 56 -6.27 -14.56 -1.26
CA VAL A 56 -7.20 -13.47 -0.89
C VAL A 56 -8.53 -14.06 -0.43
N ASP A 57 -8.93 -13.75 0.80
CA ASP A 57 -10.22 -14.15 1.40
C ASP A 57 -11.29 -13.10 1.07
N VAL A 58 -11.04 -11.85 1.47
CA VAL A 58 -11.98 -10.73 1.32
C VAL A 58 -11.27 -9.53 0.72
N VAL A 59 -11.98 -8.81 -0.15
CA VAL A 59 -11.58 -7.50 -0.68
C VAL A 59 -12.70 -6.52 -0.41
N SER A 60 -12.39 -5.45 0.31
CA SER A 60 -13.32 -4.39 0.66
C SER A 60 -13.15 -3.17 -0.24
N ALA A 61 -14.24 -2.42 -0.42
CA ALA A 61 -14.27 -1.23 -1.28
C ALA A 61 -13.36 -0.09 -0.78
N ASP A 62 -13.01 -0.09 0.51
CA ASP A 62 -12.13 0.89 1.16
C ASP A 62 -10.63 0.63 0.93
N GLY A 63 -10.28 -0.47 0.22
CA GLY A 63 -8.89 -0.88 -0.01
C GLY A 63 -8.38 -1.91 0.99
N THR A 64 -9.19 -2.34 1.96
CA THR A 64 -8.84 -3.42 2.89
C THR A 64 -8.89 -4.77 2.18
N VAL A 65 -7.89 -5.61 2.43
CA VAL A 65 -7.74 -6.95 1.89
C VAL A 65 -7.42 -7.90 3.03
N VAL A 66 -8.19 -8.98 3.15
CA VAL A 66 -7.94 -10.07 4.08
C VAL A 66 -7.30 -11.21 3.32
N LEU A 67 -6.17 -11.70 3.80
CA LEU A 67 -5.41 -12.80 3.23
C LEU A 67 -5.46 -14.01 4.18
N ARG A 68 -5.36 -15.20 3.62
CA ARG A 68 -5.15 -16.46 4.34
C ARG A 68 -3.84 -17.07 3.88
N THR A 69 -2.87 -17.18 4.78
CA THR A 69 -1.59 -17.85 4.48
C THR A 69 -1.82 -19.30 4.03
N ILE A 70 -1.00 -19.78 3.10
CA ILE A 70 -1.11 -21.18 2.62
C ILE A 70 -0.65 -22.16 3.69
N ALA A 71 0.33 -21.78 4.51
CA ALA A 71 0.95 -22.68 5.49
C ALA A 71 -0.02 -23.14 6.59
N ASP A 72 -0.85 -22.22 7.10
CA ASP A 72 -1.65 -22.43 8.31
C ASP A 72 -3.02 -21.71 8.30
N ALA A 73 -3.41 -21.10 7.18
CA ALA A 73 -4.64 -20.30 7.05
C ALA A 73 -4.74 -19.13 8.04
N ALA A 74 -3.61 -18.67 8.59
CA ALA A 74 -3.54 -17.51 9.44
C ALA A 74 -4.04 -16.27 8.69
N PRO A 75 -4.92 -15.47 9.30
CA PRO A 75 -5.43 -14.26 8.68
C PRO A 75 -4.38 -13.14 8.72
N ILE A 76 -4.18 -12.47 7.58
CA ILE A 76 -3.39 -11.24 7.49
C ILE A 76 -4.30 -10.16 6.91
N THR A 77 -4.57 -9.12 7.68
CA THR A 77 -5.36 -7.98 7.22
C THR A 77 -4.43 -6.86 6.81
N VAL A 78 -4.56 -6.42 5.56
CA VAL A 78 -3.77 -5.31 5.02
C VAL A 78 -4.66 -4.28 4.35
N TRP A 79 -4.16 -3.06 4.24
CA TRP A 79 -4.81 -1.99 3.49
C TRP A 79 -3.91 -1.51 2.33
N SER A 80 -4.51 -1.26 1.18
CA SER A 80 -3.83 -0.61 0.05
C SER A 80 -4.70 0.48 -0.56
N GLY A 81 -4.24 1.72 -0.43
CA GLY A 81 -4.79 2.86 -1.15
C GLY A 81 -4.22 3.02 -2.57
N SER A 82 -3.24 2.20 -2.97
CA SER A 82 -2.68 2.20 -4.34
C SER A 82 -3.42 1.27 -5.31
N GLY A 83 -4.60 0.80 -4.92
CA GLY A 83 -5.55 0.14 -5.80
C GLY A 83 -5.46 -1.38 -5.90
N ALA A 84 -4.84 -2.04 -4.91
CA ALA A 84 -4.86 -3.50 -4.85
C ALA A 84 -6.30 -4.06 -4.94
N ALA A 85 -7.24 -3.45 -4.21
CA ALA A 85 -8.64 -3.87 -4.17
C ALA A 85 -9.41 -3.74 -5.51
N GLN A 86 -8.88 -3.01 -6.50
CA GLN A 86 -9.50 -2.93 -7.83
C GLN A 86 -9.04 -4.06 -8.77
N GLU A 87 -8.03 -4.83 -8.38
CA GLU A 87 -7.27 -5.66 -9.31
C GLU A 87 -7.08 -7.10 -8.82
N ILE A 88 -7.28 -7.32 -7.52
CA ILE A 88 -7.33 -8.64 -6.92
C ILE A 88 -8.75 -8.92 -6.48
N SER A 89 -9.18 -10.17 -6.64
CA SER A 89 -10.47 -10.66 -6.16
C SER A 89 -10.28 -11.77 -5.15
N SER A 90 -11.32 -12.10 -4.38
CA SER A 90 -11.33 -13.31 -3.54
C SER A 90 -10.92 -14.54 -4.36
N GLY A 91 -10.12 -15.41 -3.74
CA GLY A 91 -9.51 -16.58 -4.37
C GLY A 91 -8.20 -16.31 -5.13
N THR A 92 -7.81 -15.05 -5.32
CA THR A 92 -6.56 -14.72 -6.02
C THR A 92 -5.35 -15.19 -5.21
N PRO A 93 -4.43 -15.99 -5.79
CA PRO A 93 -3.16 -16.30 -5.16
C PRO A 93 -2.26 -15.06 -5.11
N VAL A 94 -1.68 -14.81 -3.95
CA VAL A 94 -0.82 -13.67 -3.70
C VAL A 94 0.38 -14.09 -2.86
N ALA A 95 1.43 -13.27 -2.88
CA ALA A 95 2.53 -13.39 -1.94
C ALA A 95 2.65 -12.08 -1.15
N PHE A 96 2.79 -12.17 0.17
CA PHE A 96 2.94 -11.04 1.06
C PHE A 96 4.36 -11.00 1.62
N HIS A 97 5.03 -9.86 1.46
CA HIS A 97 6.33 -9.62 2.07
C HIS A 97 6.14 -8.81 3.34
N GLU A 98 6.26 -9.46 4.50
CA GLU A 98 5.95 -8.84 5.80
C GLU A 98 6.88 -7.67 6.11
N ARG A 99 8.19 -7.88 6.03
CA ARG A 99 9.21 -6.87 6.38
C ARG A 99 9.14 -5.57 5.59
N TYR A 100 8.81 -5.65 4.30
CA TYR A 100 8.75 -4.48 3.42
C TYR A 100 7.32 -4.11 3.02
N HIS A 101 6.32 -4.76 3.61
CA HIS A 101 4.90 -4.51 3.39
C HIS A 101 4.53 -4.43 1.89
N VAL A 102 4.91 -5.46 1.13
CA VAL A 102 4.60 -5.54 -0.30
C VAL A 102 3.66 -6.72 -0.54
N LEU A 103 2.54 -6.46 -1.20
CA LEU A 103 1.65 -7.51 -1.71
C LEU A 103 1.93 -7.72 -3.20
N ALA A 104 2.14 -8.97 -3.58
CA ALA A 104 2.34 -9.40 -4.95
C ALA A 104 1.11 -10.17 -5.46
N ALA A 105 0.58 -9.76 -6.60
CA ALA A 105 -0.43 -10.51 -7.35
C ALA A 105 0.05 -10.66 -8.80
N GLY A 106 0.55 -11.85 -9.15
CA GLY A 106 1.25 -12.06 -10.41
C GLY A 106 2.44 -11.10 -10.59
N GLN A 107 2.43 -10.30 -11.66
CA GLN A 107 3.46 -9.29 -11.95
C GLN A 107 3.26 -7.96 -11.21
N ARG A 108 2.11 -7.78 -10.55
CA ARG A 108 1.76 -6.54 -9.87
C ARG A 108 2.29 -6.52 -8.45
N ARG A 109 2.63 -5.33 -7.96
CA ARG A 109 3.13 -5.10 -6.60
C ARG A 109 2.45 -3.89 -6.00
N PHE A 110 2.01 -4.01 -4.76
CA PHE A 110 1.33 -2.97 -4.01
C PHE A 110 2.06 -2.75 -2.69
N ASN A 111 2.25 -1.50 -2.30
CA ASN A 111 2.61 -1.17 -0.93
C ASN A 111 1.34 -1.29 -0.09
N VAL A 112 1.44 -2.00 1.02
CA VAL A 112 0.31 -2.27 1.91
C VAL A 112 0.63 -1.84 3.34
N ALA A 113 -0.39 -1.56 4.12
CA ALA A 113 -0.26 -1.30 5.56
C ALA A 113 -0.88 -2.48 6.32
N PRO A 114 -0.15 -3.17 7.20
CA PRO A 114 -0.76 -4.11 8.12
C PRO A 114 -1.81 -3.40 8.99
N LEU A 115 -3.01 -3.94 9.02
CA LEU A 115 -4.01 -3.53 10.00
C LEU A 115 -3.91 -4.51 11.17
N ALA A 116 -3.77 -4.00 12.39
CA ALA A 116 -3.76 -4.85 13.57
C ALA A 116 -5.02 -5.74 13.57
N HIS A 117 -4.85 -7.02 13.88
CA HIS A 117 -5.98 -7.92 14.07
C HIS A 117 -6.80 -7.36 15.23
N GLN A 118 -8.00 -6.86 14.95
CA GLN A 118 -8.91 -6.42 15.99
C GLN A 118 -9.47 -7.69 16.63
N PRO A 119 -9.21 -7.94 17.93
CA PRO A 119 -9.61 -9.16 18.61
C PRO A 119 -11.13 -9.36 18.63
#